data_AF-Q26DJ2-F1
#
_entry.id   AF-Q26DJ2-F1
#
_cell.length_a   1.000
_cell.length_b   1.000
_cell.length_c   1.000
_cell.angle_alpha   90.00
_cell.angle_beta   90.00
_cell.angle_gamma   90.00
#
_symmetry.space_group_name_H-M   'P 1'
#
loop_
_entity.id
_entity.type
_entity.pdbx_description
1 polymer ?
#
loop_
_entity_poly.entity_id
_entity_poly.type
_entity_poly.pdbx_seq_one_letter_code
_entity_poly.pdbx_strand_id
1 'polypeptide(L)'
;MKMYSLLLILMFCGMVNAQESFEENVQDVEVIEEVEINWFTDFKTAKAAAKKQSKPMLVYFTGSDWCKPCVKLKKDFFNTPQFAEASEDYIVVMLDIPYRDDIITIEQKQINKDMQKKLRVSKFPTLLALDHNGRERNRMERYSFPDPQYYWEFMDNNERLFGL
;
A
#
# COMPACT_ATOMS: atom_id res chain seq x y z
N MET A 1 72.21 -28.55 35.20
CA MET A 1 71.81 -29.72 36.03
C MET A 1 70.41 -30.11 35.62
N LYS A 2 70.25 -31.28 34.98
CA LYS A 2 68.96 -31.93 34.73
C LYS A 2 68.91 -33.15 35.65
N MET A 3 67.84 -33.32 36.42
CA MET A 3 67.57 -34.57 37.12
C MET A 3 66.08 -34.88 37.01
N TYR A 4 65.81 -36.04 36.43
CA TYR A 4 64.51 -36.59 36.09
C TYR A 4 63.79 -37.12 37.34
N SER A 5 62.45 -37.13 37.34
CA SER A 5 61.72 -38.28 37.90
C SER A 5 60.33 -38.40 37.27
N LEU A 6 60.16 -39.46 36.49
CA LEU A 6 58.89 -40.02 36.03
C LEU A 6 58.13 -40.62 37.23
N LEU A 7 56.78 -40.51 37.24
CA LEU A 7 55.90 -41.67 37.40
C LEU A 7 54.48 -41.37 36.88
N LEU A 8 53.94 -42.33 36.12
CA LEU A 8 52.65 -42.34 35.45
C LEU A 8 51.46 -42.64 36.38
N ILE A 9 50.29 -42.05 36.11
CA ILE A 9 48.97 -42.72 36.26
C ILE A 9 48.04 -42.30 35.10
N LEU A 10 47.61 -43.30 34.33
CA LEU A 10 46.47 -43.30 33.40
C LEU A 10 45.15 -43.14 34.18
N MET A 11 44.19 -42.37 33.66
CA MET A 11 42.77 -42.78 33.52
C MET A 11 41.81 -41.60 33.28
N PHE A 12 41.12 -41.71 32.14
CA PHE A 12 39.67 -41.57 32.00
C PHE A 12 38.95 -40.21 32.04
N CYS A 13 38.01 -40.18 31.10
CA CYS A 13 36.73 -39.50 31.12
C CYS A 13 36.72 -38.02 30.77
N GLY A 14 36.32 -37.77 29.52
CA GLY A 14 35.68 -36.51 29.18
C GLY A 14 34.48 -36.26 30.11
N MET A 15 34.43 -35.03 30.59
CA MET A 15 33.22 -34.38 31.06
C MET A 15 33.33 -32.97 30.47
N VAL A 16 32.57 -32.72 29.41
CA VAL A 16 31.37 -31.88 29.49
C VAL A 16 31.70 -30.59 30.22
N ASN A 17 32.13 -29.58 29.47
CA ASN A 17 31.75 -28.23 29.80
C ASN A 17 30.53 -27.92 28.92
N ALA A 18 29.37 -28.04 29.56
CA ALA A 18 28.14 -27.41 29.12
C ALA A 18 28.37 -25.90 29.18
N GLN A 19 28.45 -25.27 28.01
CA GLN A 19 28.08 -23.88 27.84
C GLN A 19 27.15 -23.90 26.63
N GLU A 20 25.88 -23.63 26.92
CA GLU A 20 24.73 -23.86 26.07
C GLU A 20 24.90 -23.22 24.70
N SER A 21 24.86 -24.06 23.67
CA SER A 21 24.54 -23.67 22.31
C SER A 21 23.10 -23.20 22.28
N PHE A 22 22.87 -21.90 22.21
CA PHE A 22 21.64 -21.38 21.62
C PHE A 22 21.91 -21.16 20.13
N GLU A 23 21.82 -22.26 19.37
CA GLU A 23 21.49 -22.19 17.95
C GLU A 23 20.06 -21.66 17.86
N GLU A 24 19.90 -20.34 17.72
CA GLU A 24 18.66 -19.81 17.17
C GLU A 24 18.90 -19.51 15.70
N ASN A 25 18.31 -20.40 14.91
CA ASN A 25 18.11 -20.33 13.48
C ASN A 25 17.35 -19.03 13.13
N VAL A 26 18.07 -17.97 12.77
CA VAL A 26 17.49 -16.73 12.22
C VAL A 26 17.15 -17.01 10.75
N GLN A 27 16.01 -17.67 10.55
CA GLN A 27 15.36 -17.83 9.26
C GLN A 27 14.89 -16.44 8.79
N ASP A 28 15.54 -15.95 7.73
CA ASP A 28 15.01 -15.00 6.73
C ASP A 28 13.93 -14.02 7.23
N VAL A 29 14.33 -12.95 7.93
CA VAL A 29 13.47 -11.77 8.06
C VAL A 29 13.51 -11.04 6.73
N GLU A 30 12.53 -11.35 5.88
CA GLU A 30 12.25 -10.58 4.66
C GLU A 30 12.02 -9.13 5.08
N VAL A 31 12.98 -8.26 4.76
CA VAL A 31 12.83 -6.81 4.95
C VAL A 31 11.72 -6.38 4.02
N ILE A 32 10.51 -6.24 4.55
CA ILE A 32 9.38 -5.70 3.79
C ILE A 32 9.70 -4.22 3.58
N GLU A 33 10.24 -3.88 2.41
CA GLU A 33 10.30 -2.47 2.01
C GLU A 33 8.88 -1.92 2.04
N GLU A 34 8.66 -0.88 2.84
CA GLU A 34 7.38 -0.20 2.92
C GLU A 34 7.19 0.53 1.57
N VAL A 35 6.47 -0.09 0.63
CA VAL A 35 6.25 0.49 -0.70
C VAL A 35 5.37 1.73 -0.54
N GLU A 36 6.00 2.90 -0.62
CA GLU A 36 5.33 4.20 -0.52
C GLU A 36 4.63 4.52 -1.84
N ILE A 37 3.30 4.48 -1.82
CA ILE A 37 2.47 4.87 -2.98
C ILE A 37 2.41 6.39 -3.06
N ASN A 38 2.90 6.96 -4.17
CA ASN A 38 2.88 8.40 -4.39
C ASN A 38 1.51 8.90 -4.87
N TRP A 39 0.67 9.32 -3.93
CA TRP A 39 -0.66 9.86 -4.21
C TRP A 39 -0.61 11.32 -4.67
N PHE A 40 -1.16 11.60 -5.85
CA PHE A 40 -1.49 12.97 -6.21
C PHE A 40 -2.72 13.44 -5.43
N THR A 41 -2.71 14.69 -4.97
CA THR A 41 -3.86 15.34 -4.32
C THR A 41 -4.51 16.40 -5.23
N ASP A 42 -3.83 16.82 -6.29
CA ASP A 42 -4.35 17.72 -7.32
C ASP A 42 -4.66 16.96 -8.62
N PHE A 43 -5.94 16.94 -8.99
CA PHE A 43 -6.41 16.25 -10.19
C PHE A 43 -5.78 16.81 -11.47
N LYS A 44 -5.54 18.12 -11.55
CA LYS A 44 -5.02 18.76 -12.78
C LYS A 44 -3.58 18.33 -13.04
N THR A 45 -2.76 18.33 -12.00
CA THR A 45 -1.36 17.89 -12.04
C THR A 45 -1.29 16.39 -12.34
N ALA A 46 -2.13 15.58 -11.68
CA ALA A 46 -2.23 14.15 -11.96
C ALA A 46 -2.61 13.87 -13.43
N LYS A 47 -3.59 14.59 -13.97
CA LYS A 47 -4.01 14.46 -15.37
C LYS A 47 -2.90 14.85 -16.35
N ALA A 48 -2.11 15.88 -16.04
CA ALA A 48 -0.94 16.25 -16.84
C ALA A 48 0.13 15.14 -16.82
N ALA A 49 0.39 14.55 -15.64
CA ALA A 49 1.31 13.43 -15.49
C ALA A 49 0.82 12.19 -16.26
N ALA A 50 -0.46 11.85 -16.15
CA ALA A 50 -1.09 10.74 -16.85
C ALA A 50 -0.94 10.86 -18.36
N LYS A 51 -1.22 12.06 -18.91
CA LYS A 51 -1.04 12.34 -20.33
C LYS A 51 0.42 12.24 -20.77
N LYS A 52 1.36 12.71 -19.94
CA LYS A 52 2.80 12.67 -20.24
C LYS A 52 3.34 11.24 -20.24
N GLN A 53 2.88 10.42 -19.31
CA GLN A 53 3.35 9.04 -19.12
C GLN A 53 2.52 8.01 -19.90
N SER A 54 1.44 8.44 -20.56
CA SER A 54 0.45 7.56 -21.19
C SER A 54 -0.15 6.52 -20.23
N LYS A 55 -0.19 6.84 -18.94
CA LYS A 55 -0.75 5.96 -17.89
C LYS A 55 -2.21 6.29 -17.61
N PRO A 56 -3.08 5.29 -17.38
CA PRO A 56 -4.41 5.51 -16.83
C PRO A 56 -4.35 6.14 -15.43
N MET A 57 -5.49 6.66 -14.96
CA MET A 57 -5.60 7.24 -13.62
C MET A 57 -6.57 6.44 -12.75
N LEU A 58 -6.19 6.25 -11.48
CA LEU A 58 -7.10 5.81 -10.42
C LEU A 58 -7.43 7.01 -9.53
N VAL A 59 -8.70 7.41 -9.48
CA VAL A 59 -9.15 8.56 -8.70
C VAL A 59 -10.03 8.11 -7.57
N TYR A 60 -9.50 8.21 -6.35
CA TYR A 60 -10.15 7.81 -5.12
C TYR A 60 -10.78 9.01 -4.41
N PHE A 61 -12.11 9.03 -4.34
CA PHE A 61 -12.86 9.97 -3.52
C PHE A 61 -13.12 9.37 -2.15
N THR A 62 -12.73 10.11 -1.11
CA THR A 62 -12.81 9.68 0.29
C THR A 62 -13.28 10.80 1.23
N GLY A 63 -13.74 10.42 2.41
CA GLY A 63 -13.94 11.32 3.55
C GLY A 63 -13.17 10.78 4.75
N SER A 64 -11.93 11.22 4.93
CA SER A 64 -10.94 10.58 5.81
C SER A 64 -11.33 10.51 7.30
N ASP A 65 -12.18 11.42 7.78
CA ASP A 65 -12.57 11.54 9.20
C ASP A 65 -14.02 11.14 9.52
N TRP A 66 -14.87 10.90 8.52
CA TRP A 66 -16.28 10.56 8.74
C TRP A 66 -16.77 9.30 7.98
N CYS A 67 -16.06 8.86 6.94
CA CYS A 67 -16.42 7.68 6.17
C CYS A 67 -15.75 6.42 6.73
N LYS A 68 -16.43 5.70 7.62
CA LYS A 68 -15.93 4.42 8.19
C LYS A 68 -15.54 3.38 7.11
N PRO A 69 -16.34 3.15 6.05
CA PRO A 69 -15.94 2.24 4.97
C PRO A 69 -14.65 2.66 4.27
N CYS A 70 -14.42 3.97 4.10
CA CYS A 70 -13.22 4.50 3.46
C CYS A 70 -11.95 4.21 4.27
N VAL A 71 -12.01 4.37 5.59
CA VAL A 71 -10.90 4.05 6.50
C VAL A 71 -10.56 2.57 6.44
N LYS A 72 -11.58 1.70 6.40
CA LYS A 72 -11.38 0.25 6.32
C LYS A 72 -10.84 -0.17 4.96
N LEU A 73 -11.38 0.36 3.87
CA LEU A 73 -10.86 0.14 2.51
C LEU A 73 -9.39 0.55 2.39
N LYS A 74 -8.99 1.67 3.01
CA LYS A 74 -7.59 2.09 3.03
C LYS A 74 -6.69 1.01 3.63
N LYS A 75 -7.11 0.41 4.75
CA LYS A 75 -6.35 -0.67 5.39
C LYS A 75 -6.33 -1.96 4.56
N ASP A 76 -7.47 -2.35 4.00
CA ASP A 76 -7.65 -3.69 3.43
C ASP A 76 -7.21 -3.79 1.97
N PHE A 77 -7.12 -2.65 1.28
CA PHE A 77 -6.83 -2.59 -0.15
C PHE A 77 -5.66 -1.65 -0.42
N PHE A 78 -5.80 -0.35 -0.12
CA PHE A 78 -4.80 0.64 -0.52
C PHE A 78 -3.44 0.51 0.21
N ASN A 79 -3.44 0.00 1.44
CA ASN A 79 -2.23 -0.22 2.24
C ASN A 79 -1.79 -1.70 2.20
N THR A 80 -1.82 -2.30 1.01
CA THR A 80 -1.37 -3.68 0.80
C THR A 80 -0.22 -3.69 -0.21
N PRO A 81 0.77 -4.60 -0.08
CA PRO A 81 1.83 -4.75 -1.08
C PRO A 81 1.27 -4.99 -2.49
N GLN A 82 0.19 -5.76 -2.59
CA GLN A 82 -0.49 -6.09 -3.84
C GLN A 82 -1.02 -4.82 -4.55
N PHE A 83 -1.62 -3.88 -3.81
CA PHE A 83 -2.06 -2.63 -4.41
C PHE A 83 -0.88 -1.73 -4.76
N ALA A 84 0.18 -1.74 -3.95
CA ALA A 84 1.36 -0.94 -4.21
C ALA A 84 2.00 -1.33 -5.55
N GLU A 85 2.21 -2.62 -5.79
CA GLU A 85 2.68 -3.17 -7.07
C GLU A 85 1.71 -2.84 -8.21
N ALA A 86 0.42 -3.15 -8.06
CA ALA A 86 -0.57 -2.86 -9.10
C ALA A 86 -0.71 -1.36 -9.41
N SER A 87 -0.41 -0.48 -8.45
CA SER A 87 -0.51 0.97 -8.63
C SER A 87 0.60 1.56 -9.50
N GLU A 88 1.70 0.84 -9.74
CA GLU A 88 2.82 1.31 -10.54
C GLU A 88 2.41 1.65 -11.98
N ASP A 89 1.40 0.97 -12.52
CA ASP A 89 0.89 1.20 -13.87
C ASP A 89 -0.10 2.37 -13.98
N TYR A 90 -0.43 3.00 -12.85
CA TYR A 90 -1.42 4.07 -12.77
C TYR A 90 -0.82 5.38 -12.27
N ILE A 91 -1.49 6.48 -12.62
CA ILE A 91 -1.42 7.71 -11.83
C ILE A 91 -2.53 7.68 -10.78
N VAL A 92 -2.14 7.47 -9.52
CA VAL A 92 -3.08 7.41 -8.39
C VAL A 92 -3.36 8.80 -7.81
N VAL A 93 -4.64 9.09 -7.56
CA VAL A 93 -5.12 10.39 -7.09
C VAL A 93 -6.06 10.21 -5.91
N MET A 94 -5.83 10.94 -4.83
CA MET A 94 -6.70 10.98 -3.67
C MET A 94 -7.38 12.35 -3.55
N LEU A 95 -8.70 12.36 -3.65
CA LEU A 95 -9.53 13.55 -3.49
C LEU A 95 -10.34 13.42 -2.21
N ASP A 96 -9.76 13.89 -1.10
CA ASP A 96 -10.36 13.85 0.22
C ASP A 96 -11.34 15.01 0.45
N ILE A 97 -12.46 14.71 1.10
CA ILE A 97 -13.50 15.68 1.48
C ILE A 97 -13.78 15.49 2.98
N PRO A 98 -12.85 15.88 3.87
CA PRO A 98 -13.00 15.72 5.30
C PRO A 98 -14.04 16.69 5.87
N TYR A 99 -14.54 16.43 7.08
CA TYR A 99 -15.39 17.39 7.81
C TYR A 99 -14.55 18.45 8.49
N ARG A 100 -13.45 18.04 9.13
CA ARG A 100 -12.51 18.97 9.72
C ARG A 100 -11.74 19.76 8.65
N ASP A 101 -11.41 21.01 8.98
CA ASP A 101 -10.68 21.92 8.08
C ASP A 101 -9.18 21.95 8.37
N ASP A 102 -8.69 21.16 9.34
CA ASP A 102 -7.26 21.02 9.65
C ASP A 102 -6.60 19.81 8.98
N ILE A 103 -7.36 19.03 8.21
CA ILE A 103 -6.84 17.87 7.43
C ILE A 103 -6.32 18.32 6.07
N ILE A 104 -7.06 19.20 5.38
CA ILE A 104 -6.65 19.86 4.13
C ILE A 104 -7.15 21.31 4.16
N THR A 105 -6.53 22.18 3.36
CA THR A 105 -6.96 23.58 3.26
C THR A 105 -8.41 23.69 2.74
N ILE A 106 -9.10 24.76 3.14
CA ILE A 106 -10.46 25.05 2.67
C ILE A 106 -10.52 25.14 1.14
N GLU A 107 -9.49 25.73 0.52
CA GLU A 107 -9.35 25.83 -0.93
C GLU A 107 -9.23 24.45 -1.58
N GLN A 108 -8.35 23.57 -1.07
CA GLN A 108 -8.19 22.22 -1.61
C GLN A 108 -9.49 21.40 -1.45
N LYS A 109 -10.16 21.52 -0.31
CA LYS A 109 -11.47 20.89 -0.08
C LYS A 109 -12.52 21.36 -1.08
N GLN A 110 -12.51 22.64 -1.43
CA GLN A 110 -13.41 23.20 -2.45
C GLN A 110 -13.07 22.68 -3.86
N ILE A 111 -11.78 22.64 -4.23
CA ILE A 111 -11.30 22.04 -5.48
C ILE A 111 -11.74 20.56 -5.58
N ASN A 112 -11.57 19.79 -4.51
CA ASN A 112 -11.98 18.37 -4.46
C ASN A 112 -13.50 18.21 -4.61
N LYS A 113 -14.30 19.08 -3.98
CA LYS A 113 -15.77 19.10 -4.14
C LYS A 113 -16.20 19.48 -5.56
N ASP A 114 -15.52 20.39 -6.21
CA ASP A 114 -15.86 20.75 -7.60
C ASP A 114 -15.49 19.63 -8.58
N MET A 115 -14.38 18.92 -8.32
CA MET A 115 -14.06 17.68 -9.04
C MET A 115 -15.07 16.57 -8.77
N GLN A 116 -15.55 16.42 -7.54
CA GLN A 116 -16.60 15.47 -7.17
C GLN A 116 -17.87 15.70 -8.01
N LYS A 117 -18.31 16.97 -8.12
CA LYS A 117 -19.46 17.34 -8.96
C LYS A 117 -19.20 17.03 -10.44
N LYS A 118 -18.02 17.41 -10.94
CA LYS A 118 -17.63 17.21 -12.35
C LYS A 118 -17.62 15.74 -12.75
N LEU A 119 -17.15 14.86 -11.86
CA LEU A 119 -17.10 13.41 -12.06
C LEU A 119 -18.34 12.69 -11.51
N ARG A 120 -19.40 13.44 -11.15
CA ARG A 120 -20.70 12.92 -10.72
C ARG A 120 -20.61 11.90 -9.58
N VAL A 121 -19.69 12.11 -8.65
CA VAL A 121 -19.51 11.24 -7.47
C VAL A 121 -20.49 11.66 -6.39
N SER A 122 -21.33 10.73 -5.94
CA SER A 122 -22.36 11.00 -4.91
C SER A 122 -22.23 10.13 -3.67
N LYS A 123 -21.31 9.16 -3.66
CA LYS A 123 -21.11 8.16 -2.61
C LYS A 123 -19.64 8.02 -2.26
N PHE A 124 -19.38 7.54 -1.05
CA PHE A 124 -18.04 7.26 -0.56
C PHE A 124 -17.97 5.86 0.06
N PRO A 125 -16.88 5.11 -0.15
CA PRO A 125 -15.79 5.39 -1.10
C PRO A 125 -16.26 5.34 -2.56
N THR A 126 -15.61 6.10 -3.44
CA THR A 126 -15.72 5.93 -4.90
C THR A 126 -14.33 5.89 -5.52
N LEU A 127 -14.05 4.85 -6.31
CA LEU A 127 -12.82 4.70 -7.09
C LEU A 127 -13.18 4.73 -8.58
N LEU A 128 -12.57 5.64 -9.33
CA LEU A 128 -12.76 5.79 -10.77
C LEU A 128 -11.50 5.38 -11.51
N ALA A 129 -11.67 4.66 -12.62
CA ALA A 129 -10.60 4.43 -13.58
C ALA A 129 -10.80 5.33 -14.79
N LEU A 130 -9.84 6.22 -15.05
CA LEU A 130 -9.87 7.14 -16.19
C LEU A 130 -8.75 6.77 -17.17
N ASP A 131 -8.99 6.97 -18.46
CA ASP A 131 -7.89 6.93 -19.44
C ASP A 131 -6.94 8.13 -19.26
N HIS A 132 -5.78 8.10 -19.93
CA HIS A 132 -4.76 9.16 -19.85
C HIS A 132 -5.26 10.55 -20.33
N ASN A 133 -6.44 10.65 -20.96
CA ASN A 133 -7.11 11.90 -21.33
C ASN A 133 -8.11 12.37 -20.25
N GLY A 134 -8.25 11.61 -19.16
CA GLY A 134 -9.17 11.87 -18.05
C GLY A 134 -10.62 11.53 -18.35
N ARG A 135 -10.90 10.63 -19.29
CA ARG A 135 -12.26 10.12 -19.54
C ARG A 135 -12.49 8.86 -18.71
N GLU A 136 -13.62 8.83 -18.00
CA GLU A 136 -14.03 7.68 -17.19
C GLU A 136 -14.29 6.45 -18.04
N ARG A 137 -13.71 5.32 -17.63
CA ARG A 137 -13.83 4.01 -18.28
C ARG A 137 -14.46 2.97 -17.34
N ASN A 138 -14.23 3.10 -16.04
CA ASN A 138 -14.78 2.20 -15.03
C ASN A 138 -15.00 2.94 -13.70
N ARG A 139 -15.89 2.40 -12.85
CA ARG A 139 -16.29 2.99 -11.57
C ARG A 139 -16.64 1.93 -10.53
N MET A 140 -16.13 2.10 -9.32
CA MET A 140 -16.48 1.31 -8.14
C MET A 140 -17.01 2.21 -7.02
N GLU A 141 -18.25 2.00 -6.59
CA GLU A 141 -18.91 2.76 -5.49
C GLU A 141 -19.39 1.85 -4.34
N ARG A 142 -19.00 0.57 -4.37
CA ARG A 142 -19.45 -0.43 -3.40
C ARG A 142 -18.27 -0.87 -2.55
N TYR A 143 -18.46 -0.86 -1.24
CA TYR A 143 -17.59 -1.58 -0.32
C TYR A 143 -18.45 -2.59 0.45
N SER A 144 -18.22 -3.89 0.21
CA SER A 144 -18.89 -4.97 0.93
C SER A 144 -17.95 -5.46 2.03
N PHE A 145 -18.30 -5.20 3.28
CA PHE A 145 -17.53 -5.71 4.41
C PHE A 145 -17.65 -7.24 4.48
N PRO A 146 -16.59 -7.99 4.82
CA PRO A 146 -15.23 -7.56 5.19
C PRO A 146 -14.19 -7.62 4.05
N ASP A 147 -14.59 -7.87 2.81
CA ASP A 147 -13.70 -8.31 1.73
C ASP A 147 -13.56 -7.25 0.62
N PRO A 148 -12.34 -6.77 0.31
CA PRO A 148 -12.11 -5.87 -0.82
C PRO A 148 -12.19 -6.58 -2.19
N GLN A 149 -12.67 -7.82 -2.31
CA GLN A 149 -12.77 -8.59 -3.57
C GLN A 149 -13.28 -7.77 -4.76
N TYR A 150 -14.33 -6.96 -4.59
CA TYR A 150 -14.84 -6.13 -5.68
C TYR A 150 -13.84 -5.08 -6.18
N TYR A 151 -12.93 -4.61 -5.33
CA TYR A 151 -11.85 -3.71 -5.72
C TYR A 151 -10.76 -4.43 -6.49
N TRP A 152 -10.45 -5.68 -6.15
CA TRP A 152 -9.54 -6.52 -6.96
C TRP A 152 -10.14 -6.85 -8.31
N GLU A 153 -11.42 -7.26 -8.35
CA GLU A 153 -12.14 -7.47 -9.63
C GLU A 153 -12.17 -6.18 -10.47
N PHE A 154 -12.31 -5.02 -9.83
CA PHE A 154 -12.21 -3.73 -10.49
C PHE A 154 -10.82 -3.49 -11.10
N MET A 155 -9.74 -3.87 -10.41
CA MET A 155 -8.36 -3.80 -10.94
C MET A 155 -8.17 -4.76 -12.13
N ASP A 156 -8.55 -6.03 -12.00
CA ASP A 156 -8.45 -7.04 -13.07
C ASP A 156 -9.19 -6.60 -14.34
N ASN A 157 -10.36 -5.99 -14.16
CA ASN A 157 -11.13 -5.44 -15.28
C ASN A 157 -10.42 -4.24 -15.92
N ASN A 158 -9.72 -3.43 -15.13
CA ASN A 158 -8.99 -2.27 -15.64
C ASN A 158 -7.72 -2.66 -16.39
N GLU A 159 -6.99 -3.70 -15.97
CA GLU A 159 -5.85 -4.24 -16.72
C GLU A 159 -6.28 -4.58 -18.15
N ARG A 160 -7.39 -5.29 -18.30
CA ARG A 160 -7.98 -5.61 -19.62
C ARG A 160 -8.43 -4.37 -20.39
N LEU A 161 -9.03 -3.38 -19.71
CA LEU A 161 -9.55 -2.16 -20.34
C LEU A 161 -8.45 -1.23 -20.84
N PHE A 162 -7.29 -1.24 -20.20
CA PHE A 162 -6.16 -0.36 -20.52
C PHE A 162 -5.01 -1.08 -21.24
N GLY A 163 -5.01 -2.42 -21.27
CA GLY A 163 -3.94 -3.20 -21.88
C GLY A 163 -2.64 -3.10 -21.09
N LEU A 164 -2.76 -3.18 -19.76
CA LEU A 164 -1.63 -3.27 -18.83
C LEU A 164 -1.12 -4.71 -18.77
#